data_AF-A0A7S3TBQ7-F1
#
_entry.id   AF-A0A7S3TBQ7-F1
#
_cell.length_a   1.000
_cell.length_b   1.000
_cell.length_c   1.000
_cell.angle_alpha   90.00
_cell.angle_beta   90.00
_cell.angle_gamma   90.00
#
_symmetry.space_group_name_H-M   'P 1'
#
loop_
_entity.id
_entity.type
_entity.pdbx_description
1 polymer ?
#
loop_
_entity_poly.entity_id
_entity_poly.type
_entity_poly.pdbx_seq_one_letter_code
_entity_poly.pdbx_strand_id
1 'polypeptide(L)'
;QAGMRSVSALLIMLAACSRASSGPRVRLASSLGRRGAGLGRCAASPLLQVRSAGAYGGGSGAYDRSQSSGGGGGGGGPLRRRPDDYIARVKEAAVLSEVIASTGLELIPSGPTFKARCPFHKGGEERTPSLSIDDRTGYWKCFSCQEGGDVFRFLMLSEGMEFREALAAVAAQYGV
;
A
#
# COMPACT_ATOMS: atom_id res chain seq x y z
N GLN A 1 -57.59 -22.17 -21.97
CA GLN A 1 -57.20 -23.43 -22.63
C GLN A 1 -56.74 -23.04 -24.03
N ALA A 2 -55.45 -22.83 -24.27
CA ALA A 2 -54.40 -23.80 -24.61
C ALA A 2 -54.15 -23.82 -26.14
N GLY A 3 -52.90 -23.55 -26.55
CA GLY A 3 -52.44 -23.54 -27.95
C GLY A 3 -51.17 -22.70 -28.11
N MET A 4 -50.00 -23.20 -27.72
CA MET A 4 -49.00 -23.85 -28.59
C MET A 4 -48.20 -22.89 -29.50
N ARG A 5 -46.97 -22.59 -29.04
CA ARG A 5 -45.68 -22.62 -29.77
C ARG A 5 -45.62 -21.97 -31.17
N SER A 6 -44.84 -20.89 -31.29
CA SER A 6 -43.96 -20.68 -32.46
C SER A 6 -42.80 -19.74 -32.15
N VAL A 7 -41.61 -20.35 -32.08
CA VAL A 7 -40.35 -19.91 -32.69
C VAL A 7 -40.35 -18.53 -33.35
N SER A 8 -39.59 -17.60 -32.78
CA SER A 8 -38.81 -16.57 -33.50
C SER A 8 -37.87 -15.88 -32.52
N ALA A 9 -36.92 -16.66 -31.98
CA ALA A 9 -35.74 -16.10 -31.34
C ALA A 9 -34.87 -15.50 -32.46
N LEU A 10 -34.98 -14.18 -32.57
CA LEU A 10 -34.27 -13.35 -33.53
C LEU A 10 -32.76 -13.45 -33.28
N LEU A 11 -32.06 -14.06 -34.24
CA LEU A 11 -30.62 -13.99 -34.45
C LEU A 11 -30.14 -12.53 -34.47
N ILE A 12 -29.27 -12.13 -33.53
CA ILE A 12 -28.39 -10.96 -33.70
C ILE A 12 -26.99 -11.27 -33.15
N MET A 13 -26.07 -11.48 -34.10
CA MET A 13 -24.63 -11.15 -34.10
C MET A 13 -23.64 -11.93 -33.20
N LEU A 14 -23.27 -13.12 -33.69
CA LEU A 14 -21.91 -13.63 -33.56
C LEU A 14 -20.97 -12.95 -34.58
N ALA A 15 -19.70 -12.84 -34.18
CA ALA A 15 -18.49 -12.77 -35.01
C ALA A 15 -18.02 -11.41 -35.57
N ALA A 16 -16.98 -10.84 -34.93
CA ALA A 16 -15.85 -10.22 -35.61
C ALA A 16 -14.65 -9.98 -34.66
N CYS A 17 -14.04 -11.05 -34.15
CA CYS A 17 -12.62 -11.01 -33.76
C CYS A 17 -11.78 -11.14 -35.03
N SER A 18 -11.19 -10.05 -35.55
CA SER A 18 -10.04 -10.08 -36.48
C SER A 18 -9.50 -8.68 -36.79
N ARG A 19 -8.43 -8.28 -36.09
CA ARG A 19 -7.38 -7.36 -36.57
C ARG A 19 -6.22 -7.39 -35.57
N ALA A 20 -5.19 -8.19 -35.82
CA ALA A 20 -4.03 -7.89 -36.68
C ALA A 20 -3.02 -6.96 -35.99
N SER A 21 -1.97 -7.56 -35.39
CA SER A 21 -0.66 -6.91 -35.22
C SER A 21 0.42 -7.94 -34.86
N SER A 22 0.83 -8.76 -35.82
CA SER A 22 2.07 -9.53 -35.73
C SER A 22 3.11 -8.85 -36.61
N GLY A 23 4.07 -8.20 -35.96
CA GLY A 23 5.13 -7.41 -36.58
C GLY A 23 6.16 -8.24 -37.38
N PRO A 24 7.06 -7.55 -38.11
CA PRO A 24 7.97 -8.18 -39.06
C PRO A 24 9.14 -8.89 -38.37
N ARG A 25 9.39 -10.13 -38.81
CA ARG A 25 10.57 -10.93 -38.48
C ARG A 25 11.81 -10.30 -39.13
N VAL A 26 12.72 -9.77 -38.32
CA VAL A 26 14.06 -9.37 -38.79
C VAL A 26 15.02 -10.55 -38.66
N ARG A 27 15.76 -10.77 -39.74
CA ARG A 27 16.65 -11.90 -40.01
C ARG A 27 17.94 -11.82 -39.20
N LEU A 28 18.46 -12.97 -38.79
CA LEU A 28 19.86 -13.15 -38.44
C LEU A 28 20.74 -12.85 -39.67
N ALA A 29 21.76 -12.02 -39.48
CA ALA A 29 22.90 -11.94 -40.37
C ALA A 29 24.18 -11.89 -39.54
N SER A 30 24.95 -12.96 -39.69
CA SER A 30 26.32 -13.16 -39.24
C SER A 30 27.25 -12.14 -39.90
N SER A 31 28.13 -11.49 -39.15
CA SER A 31 29.36 -10.93 -39.72
C SER A 31 30.51 -11.03 -38.72
N LEU A 32 31.34 -12.03 -39.01
CA LEU A 32 32.65 -12.26 -38.46
C LEU A 32 33.58 -11.05 -38.70
N GLY A 33 34.32 -10.68 -37.67
CA GLY A 33 35.73 -10.31 -37.77
C GLY A 33 36.08 -8.90 -38.21
N ARG A 34 36.71 -8.14 -37.30
CA ARG A 34 38.08 -7.67 -37.54
C ARG A 34 38.82 -7.44 -36.23
N ARG A 35 40.00 -8.05 -36.19
CA ARG A 35 40.99 -8.04 -35.14
C ARG A 35 41.77 -6.73 -35.22
N GLY A 36 42.04 -6.10 -34.09
CA GLY A 36 42.98 -4.99 -33.95
C GLY A 36 43.74 -5.15 -32.66
N ALA A 37 45.00 -5.55 -32.78
CA ALA A 37 45.91 -5.86 -31.69
C ALA A 37 46.37 -4.59 -30.95
N GLY A 38 46.48 -4.70 -29.62
CA GLY A 38 47.11 -3.71 -28.75
C GLY A 38 47.83 -4.42 -27.62
N LEU A 39 49.08 -4.77 -27.90
CA LEU A 39 50.05 -5.38 -26.98
C LEU A 39 50.33 -4.44 -25.80
N GLY A 40 50.34 -4.95 -24.56
CA GLY A 40 50.45 -4.03 -23.42
C GLY A 40 50.74 -4.61 -22.04
N ARG A 41 51.57 -5.66 -21.96
CA ARG A 41 52.41 -6.03 -20.80
C ARG A 41 51.75 -6.67 -19.58
N CYS A 42 52.15 -7.93 -19.38
CA CYS A 42 52.14 -8.66 -18.13
C CYS A 42 53.12 -8.02 -17.12
N ALA A 43 52.70 -7.91 -15.86
CA ALA A 43 53.58 -8.03 -14.71
C ALA A 43 52.80 -8.72 -13.61
N ALA A 44 53.25 -9.93 -13.26
CA ALA A 44 52.73 -10.72 -12.17
C ALA A 44 53.58 -10.50 -10.91
N SER A 45 52.88 -10.62 -9.77
CA SER A 45 53.36 -10.99 -8.44
C SER A 45 53.99 -9.88 -7.58
N PRO A 46 53.98 -9.99 -6.22
CA PRO A 46 53.40 -11.03 -5.38
C PRO A 46 52.50 -10.51 -4.24
N LEU A 47 51.76 -11.44 -3.64
CA LEU A 47 51.36 -11.53 -2.22
C LEU A 47 51.68 -10.33 -1.32
N LEU A 48 50.63 -9.63 -0.90
CA LEU A 48 50.56 -9.08 0.45
C LEU A 48 49.10 -9.11 0.95
N GLN A 49 48.79 -10.09 1.78
CA GLN A 49 47.75 -9.95 2.80
C GLN A 49 48.02 -8.66 3.56
N VAL A 50 46.97 -7.89 3.90
CA VAL A 50 46.77 -7.28 5.23
C VAL A 50 45.54 -6.37 5.22
N ARG A 51 44.58 -6.79 6.06
CA ARG A 51 43.68 -6.00 6.91
C ARG A 51 42.49 -5.27 6.28
N SER A 52 41.35 -5.91 6.48
CA SER A 52 40.06 -5.31 6.82
C SER A 52 40.20 -4.08 7.73
N ALA A 53 39.89 -2.90 7.20
CA ALA A 53 39.53 -1.71 7.96
C ALA A 53 38.63 -0.82 7.09
N GLY A 54 37.36 -0.75 7.48
CA GLY A 54 36.31 0.08 6.90
C GLY A 54 35.07 -0.13 7.77
N ALA A 55 35.10 0.25 9.04
CA ALA A 55 34.81 1.61 9.47
C ALA A 55 33.53 2.14 8.79
N TYR A 56 32.39 1.55 9.13
CA TYR A 56 31.09 2.19 8.96
C TYR A 56 31.06 3.38 9.94
N GLY A 57 31.50 4.54 9.46
CA GLY A 57 31.24 5.81 10.12
C GLY A 57 29.84 6.29 9.76
N GLY A 58 29.15 6.86 10.75
CA GLY A 58 28.07 7.83 10.51
C GLY A 58 26.74 7.46 11.14
N GLY A 59 26.38 8.16 12.22
CA GLY A 59 25.00 8.21 12.68
C GLY A 59 24.78 8.07 14.19
N SER A 60 25.66 8.63 15.03
CA SER A 60 25.31 8.98 16.40
C SER A 60 24.24 10.08 16.38
N GLY A 61 22.99 9.68 16.20
CA GLY A 61 21.82 10.46 16.56
C GLY A 61 21.78 10.56 18.08
N ALA A 62 22.48 11.56 18.60
CA ALA A 62 22.27 12.05 19.95
C ALA A 62 20.81 12.51 20.05
N TYR A 63 19.93 11.66 20.59
CA TYR A 63 18.73 12.19 21.22
C TYR A 63 19.24 12.94 22.44
N ASP A 64 19.12 14.26 22.40
CA ASP A 64 19.42 15.13 23.51
C ASP A 64 18.54 14.71 24.69
N ARG A 65 19.13 13.96 25.63
CA ARG A 65 18.57 13.71 26.95
C ARG A 65 19.21 14.71 27.89
N SER A 66 18.83 15.97 27.75
CA SER A 66 19.01 16.93 28.80
C SER A 66 17.66 17.55 29.17
N GLN A 67 17.36 17.46 30.48
CA GLN A 67 16.35 18.24 31.20
C GLN A 67 14.90 17.71 31.00
N SER A 68 14.15 17.30 32.02
CA SER A 68 14.07 17.85 33.36
C SER A 68 13.51 16.81 34.34
N SER A 69 14.24 16.63 35.43
CA SER A 69 13.70 16.22 36.71
C SER A 69 13.27 17.49 37.45
N GLY A 70 11.97 17.62 37.74
CA GLY A 70 11.45 18.50 38.79
C GLY A 70 10.35 19.49 38.36
N GLY A 71 9.27 19.53 39.13
CA GLY A 71 8.42 20.71 39.29
C GLY A 71 7.01 20.59 38.74
N GLY A 72 6.02 20.49 39.65
CA GLY A 72 4.62 20.68 39.32
C GLY A 72 4.26 22.15 39.04
N GLY A 73 3.02 22.37 38.57
CA GLY A 73 2.39 23.69 38.61
C GLY A 73 1.68 24.09 37.31
N GLY A 74 0.34 24.07 37.39
CA GLY A 74 -0.62 24.97 36.76
C GLY A 74 -0.29 25.69 35.45
N GLY A 75 -1.11 25.44 34.43
CA GLY A 75 -1.15 26.24 33.21
C GLY A 75 -2.36 25.95 32.33
N GLY A 76 -3.57 25.94 32.91
CA GLY A 76 -4.83 25.91 32.16
C GLY A 76 -5.08 27.22 31.41
N GLY A 77 -4.32 27.47 30.35
CA GLY A 77 -4.69 28.42 29.31
C GLY A 77 -5.72 27.78 28.37
N PRO A 78 -6.64 28.55 27.74
CA PRO A 78 -7.52 28.00 26.73
C PRO A 78 -6.64 27.46 25.60
N LEU A 79 -6.58 26.14 25.46
CA LEU A 79 -5.75 25.45 24.50
C LEU A 79 -5.97 26.10 23.14
N ARG A 80 -4.98 26.83 22.62
CA ARG A 80 -4.92 27.11 21.19
C ARG A 80 -4.88 25.72 20.57
N ARG A 81 -6.00 25.28 20.00
CA ARG A 81 -6.19 23.89 19.51
C ARG A 81 -4.98 23.54 18.66
N ARG A 82 -4.12 22.65 19.18
CA ARG A 82 -2.96 22.24 18.42
C ARG A 82 -3.48 21.40 17.25
N PRO A 83 -2.94 21.56 16.04
CA PRO A 83 -3.35 20.73 14.90
C PRO A 83 -3.26 19.23 15.19
N ASP A 84 -2.31 18.82 16.02
CA ASP A 84 -2.14 17.43 16.46
C ASP A 84 -3.33 16.94 17.32
N ASP A 85 -3.96 17.83 18.09
CA ASP A 85 -5.17 17.51 18.89
C ASP A 85 -6.37 17.25 17.97
N TYR A 86 -6.45 17.95 16.84
CA TYR A 86 -7.53 17.77 15.88
C TYR A 86 -7.47 16.39 15.22
N ILE A 87 -6.27 15.97 14.78
CA ILE A 87 -6.07 14.65 14.18
C ILE A 87 -6.42 13.54 15.18
N ALA A 88 -6.00 13.67 16.44
CA ALA A 88 -6.34 12.72 17.49
C ALA A 88 -7.86 12.62 17.70
N ARG A 89 -8.56 13.75 17.76
CA ARG A 89 -10.02 13.78 17.92
C ARG A 89 -10.76 13.12 16.76
N VAL A 90 -10.36 13.38 15.51
CA VAL A 90 -10.97 12.73 14.35
C VAL A 90 -10.74 11.23 14.39
N LYS A 91 -9.54 10.79 14.80
CA LYS A 91 -9.21 9.37 14.92
C LYS A 91 -9.99 8.67 16.03
N GLU A 92 -10.19 9.33 17.17
CA GLU A 92 -10.97 8.80 18.29
C GLU A 92 -12.47 8.72 17.98
N ALA A 93 -12.99 9.65 17.19
CA ALA A 93 -14.39 9.65 16.77
C ALA A 93 -14.70 8.59 15.69
N ALA A 94 -13.70 8.21 14.89
CA ALA A 94 -13.91 7.33 13.74
C ALA A 94 -14.10 5.87 14.15
N VAL A 95 -15.16 5.25 13.63
CA VAL A 95 -15.40 3.80 13.73
C VAL A 95 -14.84 3.13 12.48
N LEU A 96 -13.74 2.37 12.65
CA LEU A 96 -12.99 1.84 11.52
C LEU A 96 -13.80 0.87 10.65
N SER A 97 -14.60 -0.01 11.27
CA SER A 97 -15.50 -0.92 10.55
C SER A 97 -16.50 -0.17 9.67
N GLU A 98 -17.13 0.90 10.15
CA GLU A 98 -18.08 1.69 9.37
C GLU A 98 -17.43 2.35 8.15
N VAL A 99 -16.25 2.95 8.35
CA VAL A 99 -15.49 3.55 7.25
C VAL A 99 -15.12 2.51 6.20
N ILE A 100 -14.63 1.34 6.63
CA ILE A 100 -14.30 0.25 5.72
C ILE A 100 -15.55 -0.27 4.99
N ALA A 101 -16.67 -0.44 5.69
CA ALA A 101 -17.93 -0.87 5.09
C ALA A 101 -18.43 0.12 4.02
N SER A 102 -18.22 1.42 4.22
CA SER A 102 -18.62 2.45 3.26
C SER A 102 -17.90 2.35 1.91
N THR A 103 -16.70 1.76 1.88
CA THR A 103 -15.95 1.50 0.63
C THR A 103 -16.50 0.30 -0.17
N GLY A 104 -17.52 -0.40 0.35
CA GLY A 104 -18.16 -1.53 -0.32
C GLY A 104 -17.56 -2.90 0.02
N LEU A 105 -16.71 -2.99 1.04
CA LEU A 105 -16.21 -4.27 1.53
C LEU A 105 -17.21 -4.96 2.46
N GLU A 106 -17.42 -6.25 2.22
CA GLU A 106 -18.24 -7.09 3.09
C GLU A 106 -17.48 -7.43 4.39
N LEU A 107 -18.06 -7.02 5.52
CA LEU A 107 -17.51 -7.30 6.84
C LEU A 107 -18.15 -8.56 7.44
N ILE A 108 -17.31 -9.46 7.90
CA ILE A 108 -17.69 -10.69 8.59
C ILE A 108 -17.36 -10.52 10.08
N PRO A 109 -18.34 -10.56 10.99
CA PRO A 109 -18.06 -10.45 12.42
C PRO A 109 -17.28 -11.69 12.89
N SER A 110 -16.22 -11.46 13.68
CA SER A 110 -15.33 -12.51 14.20
C SER A 110 -15.05 -12.25 15.70
N GLY A 111 -16.11 -12.28 16.50
CA GLY A 111 -16.03 -11.97 17.94
C GLY A 111 -15.95 -10.46 18.16
N PRO A 112 -14.92 -9.93 18.85
CA PRO A 112 -14.78 -8.50 19.10
C PRO A 112 -14.16 -7.73 17.91
N THR A 113 -13.77 -8.43 16.85
CA THR A 113 -13.14 -7.85 15.65
C THR A 113 -13.93 -8.24 14.40
N PHE A 114 -13.67 -7.54 13.30
CA PHE A 114 -14.24 -7.85 12.00
C PHE A 114 -13.17 -8.43 11.06
N LYS A 115 -13.63 -9.25 10.12
CA LYS A 115 -12.81 -9.79 9.03
C LYS A 115 -13.36 -9.35 7.69
N ALA A 116 -12.49 -9.13 6.72
CA ALA A 116 -12.89 -8.82 5.35
C ALA A 116 -11.86 -9.34 4.33
N ARG A 117 -12.21 -9.28 3.05
CA ARG A 117 -11.27 -9.53 1.95
C ARG A 117 -10.37 -8.30 1.79
N CYS A 118 -9.08 -8.54 1.55
CA CYS A 118 -8.11 -7.46 1.40
C CYS A 118 -8.15 -6.89 -0.04
N PRO A 119 -8.40 -5.58 -0.22
CA PRO A 119 -8.38 -4.95 -1.55
C PRO A 119 -6.95 -4.62 -2.04
N PHE A 120 -5.95 -4.63 -1.15
CA PHE A 120 -4.59 -4.13 -1.43
C PHE A 120 -3.62 -5.19 -1.98
N HIS A 121 -4.13 -6.36 -2.36
CA HIS A 121 -3.27 -7.47 -2.73
C HIS A 121 -2.69 -7.30 -4.13
N LYS A 122 -1.35 -7.28 -4.23
CA LYS A 122 -0.62 -7.10 -5.50
C LYS A 122 -0.86 -8.24 -6.50
N GLY A 123 -1.22 -9.43 -6.01
CA GLY A 123 -1.47 -10.63 -6.81
C GLY A 123 -2.90 -10.79 -7.33
N GLY A 124 -3.77 -9.79 -7.14
CA GLY A 124 -5.20 -9.86 -7.48
C GLY A 124 -6.10 -10.06 -6.26
N GLU A 125 -7.36 -10.44 -6.46
CA GLU A 125 -8.31 -10.56 -5.36
C GLU A 125 -8.10 -11.82 -4.52
N GLU A 126 -7.97 -11.65 -3.21
CA GLU A 126 -7.82 -12.75 -2.27
C GLU A 126 -9.18 -13.41 -2.00
N ARG A 127 -9.26 -14.74 -2.20
CA ARG A 127 -10.49 -15.52 -1.96
C ARG A 127 -10.83 -15.67 -0.47
N THR A 128 -9.83 -15.57 0.40
CA THR A 128 -9.94 -15.74 1.85
C THR A 128 -9.99 -14.38 2.55
N PRO A 129 -10.87 -14.19 3.55
CA PRO A 129 -10.91 -12.95 4.33
C PRO A 129 -9.74 -12.90 5.32
N SER A 130 -8.64 -12.25 4.90
CA SER A 130 -7.39 -12.11 5.65
C SER A 130 -7.22 -10.76 6.34
N LEU A 131 -8.08 -9.78 6.04
CA LEU A 131 -8.09 -8.48 6.68
C LEU A 131 -8.76 -8.62 8.04
N SER A 132 -8.11 -8.18 9.10
CA SER A 132 -8.67 -8.07 10.45
C SER A 132 -8.75 -6.62 10.88
N ILE A 133 -9.89 -6.25 11.45
CA ILE A 133 -10.24 -4.89 11.83
C ILE A 133 -10.62 -4.90 13.31
N ASP A 134 -9.93 -4.12 14.13
CA ASP A 134 -10.26 -3.95 15.55
C ASP A 134 -10.64 -2.49 15.82
N ASP A 135 -11.93 -2.25 15.95
CA ASP A 135 -12.50 -0.92 16.20
C ASP A 135 -12.08 -0.34 17.56
N ARG A 136 -11.80 -1.18 18.56
CA ARG A 136 -11.40 -0.71 19.90
C ARG A 136 -10.02 -0.08 19.87
N THR A 137 -9.15 -0.59 19.00
CA THR A 137 -7.80 -0.06 18.79
C THR A 137 -7.74 0.95 17.65
N GLY A 138 -8.78 1.02 16.81
CA GLY A 138 -8.80 1.83 15.59
C GLY A 138 -7.74 1.40 14.58
N TYR A 139 -7.42 0.10 14.53
CA TYR A 139 -6.33 -0.44 13.72
C TYR A 139 -6.81 -1.63 12.87
N TRP A 140 -6.29 -1.71 11.65
CA TRP A 140 -6.51 -2.84 10.74
C TRP A 140 -5.19 -3.46 10.32
N LYS A 141 -5.23 -4.76 10.01
CA LYS A 141 -4.09 -5.50 9.48
C LYS A 141 -4.53 -6.60 8.54
N CYS A 142 -3.90 -6.67 7.37
CA CYS A 142 -3.99 -7.82 6.49
C CYS A 142 -2.85 -8.79 6.77
N PHE A 143 -3.18 -10.04 7.11
CA PHE A 143 -2.16 -11.05 7.39
C PHE A 143 -1.47 -11.61 6.13
N SER A 144 -2.10 -11.48 4.97
CA SER A 144 -1.56 -11.95 3.68
C SER A 144 -0.62 -10.94 3.03
N CYS A 145 -0.98 -9.65 3.04
CA CYS A 145 -0.17 -8.57 2.45
C CYS A 145 0.79 -7.91 3.44
N GLN A 146 0.60 -8.13 4.74
CA GLN A 146 1.27 -7.42 5.84
C GLN A 146 1.05 -5.91 5.90
N GLU A 147 0.18 -5.36 5.04
CA GLU A 147 -0.30 -3.99 5.15
C GLU A 147 -1.18 -3.83 6.40
N GLY A 148 -1.05 -2.69 7.05
CA GLY A 148 -1.81 -2.35 8.25
C GLY A 148 -1.65 -0.88 8.59
N GLY A 149 -2.61 -0.35 9.33
CA GLY A 149 -2.63 1.08 9.65
C GLY A 149 -3.87 1.50 10.39
N ASP A 150 -4.08 2.80 10.43
CA ASP A 150 -5.30 3.43 10.93
C ASP A 150 -6.29 3.71 9.80
N VAL A 151 -7.39 4.38 10.17
CA VAL A 151 -8.46 4.80 9.25
C VAL A 151 -7.93 5.64 8.08
N PHE A 152 -6.99 6.55 8.33
CA PHE A 152 -6.43 7.39 7.28
C PHE A 152 -5.58 6.57 6.32
N ARG A 153 -4.73 5.69 6.86
CA ARG A 153 -3.91 4.80 6.02
C ARG A 153 -4.77 3.90 5.14
N PHE A 154 -5.91 3.44 5.64
CA PHE A 154 -6.86 2.66 4.83
C PHE A 154 -7.38 3.47 3.65
N LEU A 155 -7.97 4.64 3.90
CA LEU A 155 -8.56 5.50 2.87
C LEU A 155 -7.54 5.95 1.82
N MET A 156 -6.33 6.30 2.25
CA MET A 156 -5.23 6.64 1.35
C MET A 156 -4.87 5.48 0.41
N LEU A 157 -4.95 4.23 0.89
CA LEU A 157 -4.65 3.06 0.07
C LEU A 157 -5.83 2.62 -0.79
N SER A 158 -7.06 2.72 -0.30
CA SER A 158 -8.26 2.23 -0.99
C SER A 158 -8.73 3.20 -2.06
N GLU A 159 -8.79 4.48 -1.74
CA GLU A 159 -9.32 5.52 -2.62
C GLU A 159 -8.20 6.34 -3.28
N GLY A 160 -6.94 6.13 -2.87
CA GLY A 160 -5.80 6.88 -3.40
C GLY A 160 -5.80 8.35 -2.97
N MET A 161 -6.50 8.68 -1.90
CA MET A 161 -6.61 10.05 -1.38
C MET A 161 -5.32 10.51 -0.70
N GLU A 162 -5.08 11.81 -0.71
CA GLU A 162 -4.06 12.44 0.13
C GLU A 162 -4.50 12.48 1.59
N PHE A 163 -3.55 12.53 2.53
CA PHE A 163 -3.85 12.55 3.97
C PHE A 163 -4.83 13.65 4.38
N ARG A 164 -4.71 14.84 3.77
CA ARG A 164 -5.59 15.98 4.07
C ARG A 164 -7.03 15.73 3.61
N GLU A 165 -7.20 15.07 2.47
CA GLU A 165 -8.53 14.70 1.94
C GLU A 165 -9.16 13.62 2.80
N ALA A 166 -8.39 12.58 3.16
CA ALA A 166 -8.85 11.52 4.07
C ALA A 166 -9.26 12.10 5.44
N LEU A 167 -8.48 13.04 5.99
CA LEU A 167 -8.82 13.72 7.24
C LEU A 167 -10.12 14.51 7.13
N ALA A 168 -10.31 15.25 6.03
CA ALA A 168 -11.54 16.01 5.79
C ALA A 168 -12.75 15.10 5.58
N ALA A 169 -12.61 13.98 4.87
CA ALA A 169 -13.68 13.02 4.64
C ALA A 169 -14.16 12.38 5.95
N VAL A 170 -13.23 11.91 6.78
CA VAL A 170 -13.57 11.31 8.09
C VAL A 170 -14.15 12.36 9.03
N ALA A 171 -13.57 13.57 9.08
CA ALA A 171 -14.11 14.65 9.91
C ALA A 171 -15.53 15.05 9.49
N ALA A 172 -15.80 15.10 8.18
CA ALA A 172 -17.14 15.40 7.66
C ALA A 172 -18.16 14.29 7.99
N GLN A 173 -17.74 13.03 7.96
CA GLN A 173 -18.59 11.89 8.30
C GLN A 173 -18.98 11.85 9.78
N TYR A 174 -18.05 12.22 10.67
CA TYR A 174 -18.25 12.18 12.14
C TYR A 174 -18.56 13.55 12.78
N GLY A 175 -18.59 14.64 11.99
CA GLY A 175 -18.98 15.97 12.46
C GLY A 175 -18.00 16.64 13.43
N VAL A 176 -16.69 16.47 13.22
CA VAL A 176 -15.61 16.99 14.09
C VAL A 176 -15.08 18.35 13.62
#